data_AF-A0A838J5I2-F1
#
_entry.id   AF-A0A838J5I2-F1
#
_cell.length_a   1.000
_cell.length_b   1.000
_cell.length_c   1.000
_cell.angle_alpha   90.00
_cell.angle_beta   90.00
_cell.angle_gamma   90.00
#
_symmetry.space_group_name_H-M   'P 1'
#
loop_
_entity.id
_entity.type
_entity.pdbx_description
1 polymer ?
#
loop_
_entity_poly.entity_id
_entity_poly.type
_entity_poly.pdbx_seq_one_letter_code
_entity_poly.pdbx_strand_id
1 'polypeptide(L)'
;MTQNVIDPPGKPLPHISQPLPQQHTRLSTVGAISLLVLICLLLTLFTGLLIYSLSPAGQRAASIAATATHTAPTPTAQLSSTTSAPTPTPTPNLSLTPTPVPPIFSPNNVAVDPLQLPGGHYVIYEQQDQQHPQQNNLYMISLDGSGSPHMLTTPGYTYNQAVRPVLTPSGQLLYSGDGLWLTDIFSGTTTQIATLAPNFVITSMDLSTDGKWIAWTTEQADGQGLIDVYAGPLGNPARVYEQSAENCPCFRVFSIVDTLDKHSNGTLLLTDDRGSHEAVQNGLWALDLGTPPSTTPVQILDEDPQQGPLLLSPYSNMLLSSTNEGEVPFPTDNSVPQDIAALTYANSLSVGTLGGHPLAVSGSQVILPEQHNLRTIANYHWVTTPLFSPDEHSLVYVEFSSDEQAPYNRHSALYMVQIGGSGSHLHVGTPKLLATSTALLFELGGWFNNHVLTFYGDRTLYALDIQTGAVATIVQANTYARVVAIAGAGRI
;
A
#
# COMPACT_ATOMS: atom_id res chain seq x y z
N MET A 1 17.38 26.31 -101.71
CA MET A 1 16.93 25.28 -100.75
C MET A 1 17.32 25.75 -99.37
N THR A 2 16.33 26.02 -98.54
CA THR A 2 16.39 26.52 -97.17
C THR A 2 16.51 25.35 -96.19
N GLN A 3 17.30 25.49 -95.11
CA GLN A 3 17.13 24.63 -93.95
C GLN A 3 17.47 25.36 -92.64
N ASN A 4 16.57 25.18 -91.68
CA ASN A 4 16.37 25.93 -90.45
C ASN A 4 17.28 25.50 -89.30
N VAL A 5 17.47 26.48 -88.41
CA VAL A 5 18.10 26.43 -87.08
C VAL A 5 17.15 25.80 -86.05
N ILE A 6 17.70 25.01 -85.11
CA ILE A 6 17.02 24.48 -83.92
C ILE A 6 17.90 24.74 -82.69
N ASP A 7 17.36 25.48 -81.73
CA ASP A 7 17.66 25.42 -80.27
C ASP A 7 16.47 24.67 -79.61
N PRO A 8 16.62 23.92 -78.49
CA PRO A 8 16.54 24.50 -77.12
C PRO A 8 17.26 23.59 -76.04
N PRO A 9 17.04 23.61 -74.69
CA PRO A 9 15.79 23.76 -73.91
C PRO A 9 15.79 24.82 -72.78
N GLY A 10 14.63 25.45 -72.59
CA GLY A 10 14.34 26.42 -71.53
C GLY A 10 13.91 25.80 -70.19
N LYS A 11 14.13 26.58 -69.12
CA LYS A 11 13.85 26.29 -67.70
C LYS A 11 12.35 26.25 -67.37
N PRO A 12 11.91 25.45 -66.37
CA PRO A 12 10.52 25.43 -65.91
C PRO A 12 10.19 26.59 -64.95
N LEU A 13 8.94 27.08 -65.04
CA LEU A 13 8.32 28.14 -64.22
C LEU A 13 7.88 27.66 -62.82
N PRO A 14 7.70 28.58 -61.85
CA PRO A 14 7.23 28.27 -60.50
C PRO A 14 5.70 28.14 -60.42
N HIS A 15 5.24 27.16 -59.64
CA HIS A 15 3.83 26.84 -59.42
C HIS A 15 3.26 27.70 -58.29
N ILE A 16 2.27 28.54 -58.60
CA ILE A 16 1.51 29.34 -57.62
C ILE A 16 0.38 28.46 -57.06
N SER A 17 0.42 28.18 -55.76
CA SER A 17 -0.61 27.45 -55.03
C SER A 17 -1.82 28.36 -54.74
N GLN A 18 -3.01 27.97 -55.21
CA GLN A 18 -4.27 28.60 -54.81
C GLN A 18 -4.68 28.14 -53.39
N PRO A 19 -5.25 29.00 -52.54
CA PRO A 19 -5.83 28.58 -51.26
C PRO A 19 -7.16 27.85 -51.47
N LEU A 20 -7.36 26.75 -50.72
CA LEU A 20 -8.62 26.00 -50.70
C LEU A 20 -9.76 26.87 -50.14
N PRO A 21 -11.00 26.72 -50.65
CA PRO A 21 -12.16 27.40 -50.10
C PRO A 21 -12.51 26.85 -48.71
N GLN A 22 -12.55 27.73 -47.71
CA GLN A 22 -13.11 27.42 -46.39
C GLN A 22 -14.61 27.10 -46.54
N GLN A 23 -14.95 25.82 -46.47
CA GLN A 23 -16.33 25.38 -46.28
C GLN A 23 -16.75 25.68 -44.84
N HIS A 24 -17.48 26.77 -44.64
CA HIS A 24 -18.28 26.96 -43.44
C HIS A 24 -19.42 25.94 -43.45
N THR A 25 -19.24 24.81 -42.76
CA THR A 25 -20.33 23.90 -42.40
C THR A 25 -21.30 24.66 -41.50
N ARG A 26 -22.34 25.26 -42.08
CA ARG A 26 -23.45 25.81 -41.33
C ARG A 26 -24.17 24.64 -40.67
N LEU A 27 -23.94 24.44 -39.38
CA LEU A 27 -24.77 23.55 -38.57
C LEU A 27 -26.22 24.02 -38.74
N SER A 28 -27.06 23.14 -39.29
CA SER A 28 -28.50 23.34 -39.32
C SER A 28 -29.00 23.62 -37.91
N THR A 29 -29.89 24.60 -37.75
CA THR A 29 -30.53 24.95 -36.47
C THR A 29 -31.15 23.72 -35.80
N VAL A 30 -31.64 22.75 -36.60
CA VAL A 30 -32.17 21.48 -36.10
C VAL A 30 -31.06 20.61 -35.49
N GLY A 31 -29.88 20.56 -36.11
CA GLY A 31 -28.73 19.83 -35.58
C GLY A 31 -28.20 20.42 -34.27
N ALA A 32 -28.19 21.75 -34.14
CA ALA A 32 -27.82 22.42 -32.90
C ALA A 32 -28.81 22.11 -31.75
N ILE A 33 -30.11 22.11 -32.04
CA ILE A 33 -31.15 21.75 -31.07
C ILE A 33 -31.02 20.27 -30.66
N SER A 34 -30.83 19.35 -31.63
CA SER A 34 -30.63 17.92 -31.33
C SER A 34 -29.39 17.66 -30.46
N LEU A 35 -28.29 18.37 -30.71
CA LEU A 35 -27.07 18.26 -29.90
C LEU A 35 -27.32 18.74 -28.46
N LEU A 36 -28.01 19.87 -28.29
CA LEU A 36 -28.36 20.41 -26.97
C LEU A 36 -29.25 19.45 -26.17
N VAL A 37 -30.25 18.83 -26.82
CA VAL A 37 -31.11 17.83 -26.18
C VAL A 37 -30.29 16.60 -25.75
N LEU A 38 -29.34 16.15 -26.57
CA LEU A 38 -28.47 15.02 -26.24
C LEU A 38 -27.56 15.34 -25.04
N ILE A 39 -26.98 16.53 -24.99
CA ILE A 39 -26.14 16.99 -23.87
C ILE A 39 -26.98 17.07 -22.58
N CYS A 40 -28.18 17.64 -22.63
CA CYS A 40 -29.08 17.69 -21.47
C CYS A 40 -29.45 16.28 -20.99
N LEU A 41 -29.75 15.35 -21.90
CA LEU A 41 -30.06 13.96 -21.56
C LEU A 41 -28.86 13.28 -20.86
N LEU A 42 -27.65 13.44 -21.43
CA LEU A 42 -26.41 12.91 -20.86
C LEU A 42 -26.14 13.48 -19.46
N LEU A 43 -26.30 14.79 -19.26
CA LEU A 43 -26.14 15.42 -17.95
C LEU A 43 -27.16 14.89 -16.96
N THR A 44 -28.43 14.71 -17.34
CA THR A 44 -29.44 14.13 -16.44
C THR A 44 -29.15 12.67 -16.07
N LEU A 45 -28.64 11.87 -17.00
CA LEU A 45 -28.25 10.48 -16.75
C LEU A 45 -27.03 10.40 -15.83
N PHE A 46 -26.00 11.19 -16.07
CA PHE A 46 -24.80 11.26 -15.22
C PHE A 46 -25.15 11.74 -13.81
N THR A 47 -25.97 12.80 -13.68
CA THR A 47 -26.38 13.31 -12.38
C THR A 47 -27.25 12.29 -11.62
N GLY A 48 -28.11 11.54 -12.33
CA GLY A 48 -28.89 10.45 -11.74
C GLY A 48 -28.05 9.29 -11.23
N LEU A 49 -27.02 8.88 -11.99
CA LEU A 49 -26.04 7.87 -11.58
C LEU A 49 -25.19 8.32 -10.39
N LEU A 50 -24.82 9.60 -10.35
CA LEU A 50 -24.05 10.20 -9.25
C LEU A 50 -24.87 10.25 -7.95
N ILE A 51 -26.15 10.66 -8.03
CA ILE A 51 -27.05 10.67 -6.85
C ILE A 51 -27.34 9.23 -6.39
N TYR A 52 -27.51 8.28 -7.30
CA TYR A 52 -27.75 6.88 -6.96
C TYR A 52 -26.53 6.22 -6.30
N SER A 53 -25.31 6.58 -6.71
CA SER A 53 -24.07 6.06 -6.10
C SER A 53 -23.74 6.71 -4.76
N LEU A 54 -24.13 7.97 -4.53
CA LEU A 54 -23.93 8.66 -3.24
C LEU A 54 -24.97 8.30 -2.17
N SER A 55 -26.16 7.82 -2.56
CA SER A 55 -27.28 7.52 -1.65
C SER A 55 -27.06 6.35 -0.66
N PRO A 56 -26.33 5.26 -0.98
CA PRO A 56 -26.17 4.14 -0.03
C PRO A 56 -25.12 4.38 1.05
N ALA A 57 -24.09 5.20 0.77
CA ALA A 57 -22.98 5.44 1.69
C ALA A 57 -23.38 6.39 2.84
N GLY A 58 -24.07 7.49 2.55
CA GLY A 58 -24.46 8.48 3.57
C GLY A 58 -25.60 8.05 4.50
N GLN A 59 -26.56 7.24 4.03
CA GLN A 59 -27.72 6.83 4.84
C GLN A 59 -27.46 5.62 5.76
N ARG A 60 -26.42 4.81 5.50
CA ARG A 60 -26.03 3.71 6.38
C ARG A 60 -25.26 4.19 7.63
N ALA A 61 -24.46 5.25 7.52
CA ALA A 61 -23.77 5.83 8.68
C ALA A 61 -24.76 6.42 9.72
N ALA A 62 -25.89 6.99 9.26
CA ALA A 62 -26.88 7.61 10.14
C ALA A 62 -27.83 6.61 10.85
N SER A 63 -28.09 5.43 10.28
CA SER A 63 -28.99 4.43 10.89
C SER A 63 -28.32 3.53 11.93
N ILE A 64 -26.99 3.39 11.88
CA ILE A 64 -26.23 2.59 12.85
C ILE A 64 -25.99 3.37 14.16
N ALA A 65 -25.83 4.71 14.09
CA ALA A 65 -25.71 5.56 15.27
C ALA A 65 -27.01 5.63 16.12
N ALA A 66 -28.17 5.28 15.56
CA ALA A 66 -29.46 5.33 16.25
C ALA A 66 -29.87 4.01 16.95
N THR A 67 -29.14 2.90 16.75
CA THR A 67 -29.56 1.57 17.26
C THR A 67 -28.71 1.05 18.43
N ALA A 68 -27.71 1.81 18.91
CA ALA A 68 -26.78 1.40 19.97
C ALA A 68 -27.32 1.56 21.42
N THR A 69 -28.62 1.72 21.62
CA THR A 69 -29.22 1.72 22.96
C THR A 69 -30.46 0.84 23.00
N HIS A 70 -30.30 -0.47 23.15
CA HIS A 70 -31.31 -1.31 23.81
C HIS A 70 -30.65 -2.49 24.55
N THR A 71 -30.80 -2.43 25.87
CA THR A 71 -30.57 -3.45 26.91
C THR A 71 -31.10 -4.84 26.56
N ALA A 72 -30.26 -5.86 26.72
CA ALA A 72 -30.64 -7.28 26.65
C ALA A 72 -31.25 -7.77 27.99
N PRO A 73 -32.41 -8.45 27.99
CA PRO A 73 -32.87 -9.21 29.14
C PRO A 73 -32.51 -10.71 29.04
N THR A 74 -32.05 -11.23 30.16
CA THR A 74 -31.80 -12.64 30.48
C THR A 74 -33.06 -13.51 30.34
N PRO A 75 -32.95 -14.75 29.83
CA PRO A 75 -33.92 -15.79 30.15
C PRO A 75 -33.30 -16.96 30.92
N THR A 76 -33.80 -17.13 32.13
CA THR A 76 -33.70 -18.33 32.95
C THR A 76 -34.63 -19.41 32.37
N ALA A 77 -34.12 -20.62 32.11
CA ALA A 77 -34.97 -21.80 31.95
C ALA A 77 -34.26 -23.05 32.48
N GLN A 78 -34.78 -23.58 33.58
CA GLN A 78 -34.53 -24.94 34.07
C GLN A 78 -35.24 -25.95 33.18
N LEU A 79 -34.61 -27.11 32.94
CA LEU A 79 -35.32 -28.39 32.85
C LEU A 79 -34.35 -29.56 33.10
N SER A 80 -34.71 -30.37 34.09
CA SER A 80 -34.04 -31.60 34.50
C SER A 80 -34.54 -32.79 33.66
N SER A 81 -33.66 -33.74 33.30
CA SER A 81 -33.76 -35.16 33.68
C SER A 81 -32.78 -36.09 32.93
N THR A 82 -31.87 -36.67 33.72
CA THR A 82 -31.37 -38.05 33.75
C THR A 82 -31.21 -38.87 32.45
N THR A 83 -29.96 -39.24 32.15
CA THR A 83 -29.57 -40.65 31.94
C THR A 83 -28.06 -40.82 32.12
N SER A 84 -27.69 -41.90 32.80
CA SER A 84 -26.38 -42.28 33.33
C SER A 84 -25.42 -42.84 32.27
N ALA A 85 -24.17 -42.36 32.27
CA ALA A 85 -23.02 -42.92 31.55
C ALA A 85 -21.70 -42.53 32.27
N PRO A 86 -20.58 -43.26 32.06
CA PRO A 86 -19.61 -43.60 33.09
C PRO A 86 -18.66 -42.47 33.48
N THR A 87 -18.22 -42.51 34.73
CA THR A 87 -17.26 -41.61 35.37
C THR A 87 -15.89 -41.67 34.68
N PRO A 88 -15.38 -40.58 34.08
CA PRO A 88 -13.99 -40.52 33.67
C PRO A 88 -13.11 -40.25 34.90
N THR A 89 -12.03 -41.03 34.99
CA THR A 89 -10.91 -40.82 35.91
C THR A 89 -10.42 -39.37 35.82
N PRO A 90 -10.20 -38.66 36.95
CA PRO A 90 -9.68 -37.29 36.90
C PRO A 90 -8.23 -37.31 36.40
N THR A 91 -8.05 -36.94 35.14
CA THR A 91 -6.75 -36.53 34.59
C THR A 91 -6.31 -35.27 35.34
N PRO A 92 -5.05 -35.17 35.80
CA PRO A 92 -4.58 -33.99 36.51
C PRO A 92 -4.83 -32.74 35.66
N ASN A 93 -5.55 -31.79 36.25
CA ASN A 93 -5.84 -30.47 35.70
C ASN A 93 -4.53 -29.68 35.60
N LEU A 94 -3.79 -29.90 34.52
CA LEU A 94 -2.81 -28.95 34.03
C LEU A 94 -3.62 -27.76 33.50
N SER A 95 -3.78 -26.75 34.36
CA SER A 95 -4.19 -25.40 33.97
C SER A 95 -3.09 -24.81 33.08
N LEU A 96 -2.94 -25.35 31.86
CA LEU A 96 -2.25 -24.70 30.76
C LEU A 96 -3.23 -23.65 30.26
N THR A 97 -2.92 -22.38 30.52
CA THR A 97 -3.49 -21.29 29.74
C THR A 97 -3.35 -21.71 28.27
N PRO A 98 -4.45 -21.84 27.49
CA PRO A 98 -4.34 -22.28 26.12
C PRO A 98 -3.45 -21.29 25.39
N THR A 99 -2.25 -21.73 25.01
CA THR A 99 -1.44 -20.97 24.05
C THR A 99 -2.28 -20.90 22.79
N PRO A 100 -2.65 -19.70 22.29
CA PRO A 100 -3.45 -19.61 21.10
C PRO A 100 -2.73 -20.34 19.98
N VAL A 101 -3.42 -21.30 19.36
CA VAL A 101 -2.90 -22.01 18.20
C VAL A 101 -2.72 -20.96 17.09
N PRO A 102 -1.52 -20.85 16.48
CA PRO A 102 -1.32 -19.90 15.39
C PRO A 102 -2.35 -20.12 14.29
N PRO A 103 -2.93 -19.06 13.70
CA PRO A 103 -3.99 -19.16 12.72
C PRO A 103 -3.45 -19.52 11.33
N ILE A 104 -2.33 -20.23 11.24
CA ILE A 104 -1.60 -20.50 10.00
C ILE A 104 -1.34 -22.00 9.87
N PHE A 105 -1.58 -22.52 8.67
CA PHE A 105 -1.53 -23.94 8.37
C PHE A 105 -0.64 -24.18 7.17
N SER A 106 0.23 -25.20 7.26
CA SER A 106 0.97 -25.68 6.10
C SER A 106 0.00 -26.21 5.03
N PRO A 107 0.38 -26.26 3.73
CA PRO A 107 -0.53 -26.67 2.65
C PRO A 107 -1.12 -28.08 2.82
N ASN A 108 -0.49 -28.92 3.64
CA ASN A 108 -0.91 -30.29 3.93
C ASN A 108 -1.64 -30.42 5.28
N ASN A 109 -2.00 -29.31 5.94
CA ASN A 109 -2.61 -29.25 7.27
C ASN A 109 -1.81 -30.02 8.34
N VAL A 110 -0.48 -30.06 8.20
CA VAL A 110 0.42 -30.64 9.20
C VAL A 110 0.58 -29.65 10.35
N ALA A 111 0.59 -30.18 11.58
CA ALA A 111 0.85 -29.39 12.77
C ALA A 111 2.17 -28.62 12.62
N VAL A 112 2.14 -27.35 13.00
CA VAL A 112 3.27 -26.44 12.88
C VAL A 112 4.20 -26.63 14.07
N ASP A 113 5.48 -26.86 13.81
CA ASP A 113 6.49 -26.93 14.85
C ASP A 113 6.70 -25.54 15.51
N PRO A 114 7.00 -25.48 16.82
CA PRO A 114 7.29 -24.22 17.48
C PRO A 114 8.63 -23.66 16.99
N LEU A 115 8.64 -22.39 16.57
CA LEU A 115 9.86 -21.67 16.22
C LEU A 115 10.53 -21.11 17.48
N GLN A 116 11.84 -21.29 17.60
CA GLN A 116 12.65 -20.62 18.63
C GLN A 116 13.33 -19.41 18.00
N LEU A 117 13.02 -18.22 18.49
CA LEU A 117 13.65 -16.99 18.04
C LEU A 117 14.91 -16.69 18.87
N PRO A 118 16.01 -16.26 18.24
CA PRO A 118 17.21 -15.91 18.98
C PRO A 118 17.01 -14.62 19.80
N GLY A 119 17.65 -14.56 20.97
CA GLY A 119 17.66 -13.36 21.81
C GLY A 119 18.41 -12.19 21.17
N GLY A 120 18.29 -11.03 21.81
CA GLY A 120 18.96 -9.81 21.37
C GLY A 120 18.36 -9.19 20.12
N HIS A 121 17.09 -9.46 19.82
CA HIS A 121 16.35 -8.76 18.78
C HIS A 121 14.99 -8.31 19.30
N TYR A 122 14.44 -7.29 18.65
CA TYR A 122 13.22 -6.62 19.05
C TYR A 122 12.31 -6.41 17.87
N VAL A 123 11.01 -6.56 18.09
CA VAL A 123 9.98 -6.10 17.16
C VAL A 123 9.47 -4.77 17.64
N ILE A 124 9.47 -3.80 16.73
CA ILE A 124 8.78 -2.53 16.88
C ILE A 124 7.45 -2.69 16.15
N TYR A 125 6.38 -2.35 16.83
CA TYR A 125 5.04 -2.47 16.28
C TYR A 125 4.16 -1.30 16.71
N GLU A 126 3.25 -0.94 15.83
CA GLU A 126 2.18 -0.02 16.13
C GLU A 126 0.97 -0.80 16.63
N GLN A 127 0.30 -0.28 17.66
CA GLN A 127 -0.94 -0.86 18.16
C GLN A 127 -1.97 0.23 18.47
N GLN A 128 -3.22 -0.04 18.10
CA GLN A 128 -4.36 0.80 18.41
C GLN A 128 -4.63 0.84 19.93
N ASP A 129 -4.76 2.04 20.50
CA ASP A 129 -5.12 2.22 21.90
C ASP A 129 -6.57 1.74 22.13
N GLN A 130 -6.73 0.89 23.15
CA GLN A 130 -8.04 0.39 23.57
C GLN A 130 -8.93 1.50 24.13
N GLN A 131 -8.34 2.52 24.76
CA GLN A 131 -9.09 3.61 25.38
C GLN A 131 -9.43 4.73 24.39
N HIS A 132 -8.53 4.98 23.44
CA HIS A 132 -8.69 5.98 22.41
C HIS A 132 -8.46 5.32 21.04
N PRO A 133 -9.48 4.71 20.43
CA PRO A 133 -9.32 3.98 19.17
C PRO A 133 -8.87 4.85 17.98
N GLN A 134 -8.77 6.17 18.16
CA GLN A 134 -8.20 7.11 17.20
C GLN A 134 -6.71 7.44 17.45
N GLN A 135 -6.12 6.89 18.50
CA GLN A 135 -4.70 7.05 18.85
C GLN A 135 -4.03 5.69 18.78
N ASN A 136 -2.94 5.61 18.05
CA ASN A 136 -2.06 4.45 18.08
C ASN A 136 -0.79 4.81 18.82
N ASN A 137 -0.21 3.82 19.49
CA ASN A 137 1.07 3.95 20.16
C ASN A 137 2.08 2.99 19.54
N LEU A 138 3.34 3.38 19.59
CA LEU A 138 4.45 2.56 19.14
C LEU A 138 5.03 1.80 20.33
N TYR A 139 5.17 0.50 20.16
CA TYR A 139 5.66 -0.42 21.17
C TYR A 139 6.88 -1.16 20.67
N MET A 140 7.69 -1.63 21.60
CA MET A 140 8.80 -2.53 21.35
C MET A 140 8.74 -3.73 22.30
N ILE A 141 9.04 -4.92 21.79
CA ILE A 141 9.12 -6.17 22.57
C ILE A 141 10.31 -7.01 22.11
N SER A 142 10.96 -7.73 23.03
CA SER A 142 12.01 -8.67 22.65
C SER A 142 11.44 -9.92 22.00
N LEU A 143 12.12 -10.42 20.97
CA LEU A 143 11.69 -11.58 20.19
C LEU A 143 11.90 -12.92 20.91
N ASP A 144 12.78 -13.00 21.91
CA ASP A 144 12.99 -14.24 22.68
C ASP A 144 11.90 -14.52 23.74
N GLY A 145 10.86 -13.67 23.80
CA GLY A 145 9.76 -13.79 24.74
C GLY A 145 10.14 -13.48 26.20
N SER A 146 11.35 -12.99 26.46
CA SER A 146 11.82 -12.71 27.83
C SER A 146 11.29 -11.41 28.44
N GLY A 147 10.47 -10.63 27.71
CA GLY A 147 9.98 -9.32 28.14
C GLY A 147 8.51 -9.05 27.82
N SER A 148 7.96 -8.03 28.48
CA SER A 148 6.65 -7.46 28.14
C SER A 148 6.81 -6.33 27.11
N PRO A 149 5.79 -6.05 26.29
CA PRO A 149 5.78 -4.85 25.47
C PRO A 149 6.01 -3.60 26.30
N HIS A 150 6.84 -2.69 25.80
CA HIS A 150 7.00 -1.36 26.36
C HIS A 150 6.72 -0.31 25.30
N MET A 151 6.02 0.74 25.70
CA MET A 151 5.69 1.87 24.84
C MET A 151 6.94 2.73 24.60
N LEU A 152 7.19 3.08 23.35
CA LEU A 152 8.29 3.97 22.96
C LEU A 152 7.92 5.44 23.26
N THR A 153 8.93 6.26 23.54
CA THR A 153 8.74 7.71 23.71
C THR A 153 8.71 8.39 22.34
N THR A 154 7.50 8.61 21.82
CA THR A 154 7.27 9.19 20.48
C THR A 154 6.42 10.46 20.58
N PRO A 155 6.98 11.58 21.07
CA PRO A 155 6.25 12.85 21.17
C PRO A 155 5.74 13.29 19.80
N GLY A 156 4.53 13.86 19.80
CA GLY A 156 3.91 14.37 18.59
C GLY A 156 3.41 13.28 17.63
N TYR A 157 3.58 11.98 17.95
CA TYR A 157 3.14 10.89 17.08
C TYR A 157 1.62 10.94 16.87
N THR A 158 1.22 10.87 15.61
CA THR A 158 -0.17 10.72 15.20
C THR A 158 -0.23 9.59 14.20
N TYR A 159 -1.16 8.65 14.43
CA TYR A 159 -1.40 7.58 13.49
C TYR A 159 -1.80 8.15 12.12
N ASN A 160 -1.14 7.65 11.07
CA ASN A 160 -1.51 7.91 9.70
C ASN A 160 -1.26 6.64 8.86
N GLN A 161 -2.33 6.05 8.34
CA GLN A 161 -2.25 4.83 7.52
C GLN A 161 -1.39 5.02 6.26
N ALA A 162 -1.33 6.23 5.69
CA ALA A 162 -0.52 6.57 4.53
C ALA A 162 0.96 6.86 4.87
N VAL A 163 1.28 7.17 6.13
CA VAL A 163 2.63 7.56 6.56
C VAL A 163 3.07 6.67 7.71
N ARG A 164 3.75 5.59 7.35
CA ARG A 164 4.21 4.59 8.32
C ARG A 164 5.54 5.00 8.94
N PRO A 165 5.77 4.72 10.22
CA PRO A 165 7.10 4.85 10.81
C PRO A 165 8.11 3.94 10.11
N VAL A 166 9.36 4.39 10.03
CA VAL A 166 10.46 3.67 9.37
C VAL A 166 11.65 3.61 10.33
N LEU A 167 12.24 2.42 10.50
CA LEU A 167 13.47 2.27 11.26
C LEU A 167 14.67 2.60 10.37
N THR A 168 15.46 3.60 10.75
CA THR A 168 16.70 3.93 10.06
C THR A 168 17.76 2.84 10.30
N PRO A 169 18.75 2.70 9.40
CA PRO A 169 19.92 1.86 9.64
C PRO A 169 20.72 2.23 10.89
N SER A 170 20.60 3.47 11.40
CA SER A 170 21.23 3.89 12.65
C SER A 170 20.49 3.43 13.92
N GLY A 171 19.34 2.76 13.78
CA GLY A 171 18.52 2.31 14.91
C GLY A 171 17.60 3.40 15.46
N GLN A 172 17.30 4.44 14.68
CA GLN A 172 16.35 5.49 15.06
C GLN A 172 15.02 5.25 14.33
N LEU A 173 13.90 5.44 15.02
CA LEU A 173 12.59 5.39 14.42
C LEU A 173 12.22 6.77 13.88
N LEU A 174 12.06 6.88 12.57
CA LEU A 174 11.51 8.03 11.87
C LEU A 174 9.98 7.91 11.84
N TYR A 175 9.26 8.93 12.29
CA TYR A 175 7.80 8.93 12.32
C TYR A 175 7.22 10.34 12.13
N SER A 176 5.93 10.40 11.83
CA SER A 176 5.19 11.63 11.59
C SER A 176 4.14 11.96 12.66
N GLY A 177 3.73 13.22 12.69
CA GLY A 177 2.54 13.70 13.38
C GLY A 177 2.44 15.23 13.29
N ASP A 178 2.76 15.97 14.35
CA ASP A 178 2.89 17.45 14.30
C ASP A 178 4.17 17.95 13.59
N GLY A 179 4.91 17.02 12.98
CA GLY A 179 6.18 17.22 12.30
C GLY A 179 6.78 15.87 11.93
N LEU A 180 8.05 15.88 11.54
CA LEU A 180 8.86 14.68 11.40
C LEU A 180 9.82 14.58 12.58
N TRP A 181 9.90 13.38 13.14
CA TRP A 181 10.65 13.09 14.36
C TRP A 181 11.53 11.87 14.19
N LEU A 182 12.67 11.89 14.87
CA LEU A 182 13.54 10.74 15.07
C LEU A 182 13.56 10.40 16.56
N THR A 183 13.32 9.14 16.92
CA THR A 183 13.53 8.62 18.27
C THR A 183 14.52 7.47 18.22
N ASP A 184 15.60 7.57 19.00
CA ASP A 184 16.47 6.41 19.25
C ASP A 184 15.72 5.38 20.11
N ILE A 185 15.56 4.16 19.58
CA ILE A 185 14.64 3.16 20.13
C ILE A 185 15.08 2.60 21.49
N PHE A 186 16.35 2.74 21.86
CA PHE A 186 16.90 2.19 23.10
C PHE A 186 17.09 3.26 24.19
N SER A 187 17.56 4.45 23.80
CA SER A 187 17.78 5.57 24.73
C SER A 187 16.53 6.43 24.93
N GLY A 188 15.56 6.37 23.99
CA GLY A 188 14.40 7.26 23.97
C GLY A 188 14.73 8.71 23.64
N THR A 189 15.96 8.99 23.17
CA THR A 189 16.36 10.34 22.76
C THR A 189 15.59 10.74 21.51
N THR A 190 14.91 11.88 21.57
CA THR A 190 14.04 12.35 20.48
C THR A 190 14.59 13.61 19.82
N THR A 191 14.36 13.79 18.53
CA THR A 191 14.75 14.98 17.77
C THR A 191 13.70 15.26 16.70
N GLN A 192 13.10 16.45 16.73
CA GLN A 192 12.25 16.91 15.64
C GLN A 192 13.14 17.40 14.50
N ILE A 193 12.99 16.82 13.31
CA ILE A 193 13.78 17.18 12.12
C ILE A 193 13.02 18.09 11.16
N ALA A 194 11.70 18.14 11.26
CA ALA A 194 10.86 19.11 10.57
C ALA A 194 9.63 19.46 11.42
N THR A 195 9.24 20.73 11.44
CA THR A 195 8.01 21.19 12.09
C THR A 195 6.92 21.36 11.04
N LEU A 196 5.70 20.88 11.33
CA LEU A 196 4.56 21.05 10.46
C LEU A 196 3.75 22.28 10.89
N ALA A 197 3.32 23.10 9.94
CA ALA A 197 2.43 24.20 10.23
C ALA A 197 1.05 23.68 10.69
N PRO A 198 0.29 24.43 11.52
CA PRO A 198 -1.07 24.04 11.87
C PRO A 198 -1.92 23.82 10.62
N ASN A 199 -2.81 22.81 10.68
CA ASN A 199 -3.69 22.39 9.58
C ASN A 199 -2.99 21.77 8.36
N PHE A 200 -1.67 21.53 8.40
CA PHE A 200 -1.03 20.67 7.41
C PHE A 200 -0.93 19.25 7.95
N VAL A 201 -0.93 18.29 7.03
CA VAL A 201 -0.72 16.87 7.29
C VAL A 201 0.41 16.37 6.39
N ILE A 202 1.21 15.42 6.90
CA ILE A 202 2.15 14.66 6.08
C ILE A 202 1.36 13.51 5.47
N THR A 203 1.49 13.30 4.17
CA THR A 203 0.63 12.38 3.41
C THR A 203 1.38 11.23 2.76
N SER A 204 2.70 11.33 2.66
CA SER A 204 3.60 10.24 2.27
C SER A 204 5.01 10.53 2.77
N MET A 205 5.82 9.50 2.95
CA MET A 205 7.21 9.60 3.38
C MET A 205 7.98 8.38 2.91
N ASP A 206 9.21 8.59 2.45
CA ASP A 206 10.17 7.52 2.15
C ASP A 206 11.59 7.89 2.61
N LEU A 207 12.39 6.87 2.88
CA LEU A 207 13.78 6.98 3.34
C LEU A 207 14.68 6.19 2.40
N SER A 208 15.81 6.76 1.99
CA SER A 208 16.80 6.03 1.19
C SER A 208 17.32 4.81 1.96
N THR A 209 17.77 3.79 1.24
CA THR A 209 18.23 2.54 1.85
C THR A 209 19.40 2.75 2.81
N ASP A 210 20.24 3.76 2.56
CA ASP A 210 21.37 4.13 3.43
C ASP A 210 20.98 5.03 4.63
N GLY A 211 19.71 5.41 4.72
CA GLY A 211 19.13 6.23 5.79
C GLY A 211 19.58 7.69 5.81
N LYS A 212 20.23 8.18 4.75
CA LYS A 212 20.77 9.56 4.73
C LYS A 212 19.90 10.54 3.98
N TRP A 213 18.98 10.06 3.15
CA TRP A 213 18.06 10.89 2.39
C TRP A 213 16.61 10.56 2.77
N ILE A 214 15.77 11.57 2.75
CA ILE A 214 14.35 11.48 3.03
C ILE A 214 13.60 12.25 1.96
N ALA A 215 12.40 11.79 1.65
CA ALA A 215 11.42 12.53 0.88
C ALA A 215 10.05 12.39 1.53
N TRP A 216 9.24 13.45 1.53
CA TRP A 216 7.87 13.39 2.02
C TRP A 216 7.01 14.47 1.36
N THR A 217 5.70 14.28 1.45
CA THR A 217 4.71 15.23 0.94
C THR A 217 3.88 15.80 2.08
N THR A 218 3.50 17.07 1.97
CA THR A 218 2.51 17.71 2.83
C THR A 218 1.35 18.31 2.05
N GLU A 219 0.20 18.39 2.69
CA GLU A 219 -1.01 19.07 2.18
C GLU A 219 -1.79 19.68 3.35
N GLN A 220 -2.72 20.59 3.07
CA GLN A 220 -3.69 21.02 4.07
C GLN A 220 -4.68 19.89 4.41
N ALA A 221 -5.10 19.84 5.67
CA ALA A 221 -5.95 18.78 6.20
C ALA A 221 -7.37 18.74 5.60
N ASP A 222 -7.80 19.81 4.91
CA ASP A 222 -9.07 19.89 4.19
C ASP A 222 -8.95 19.47 2.71
N GLY A 223 -7.76 19.05 2.27
CA GLY A 223 -7.48 18.64 0.90
C GLY A 223 -7.45 19.80 -0.10
N GLN A 224 -7.31 21.04 0.38
CA GLN A 224 -7.28 22.23 -0.45
C GLN A 224 -5.91 22.91 -0.43
N GLY A 225 -5.66 23.78 -1.41
CA GLY A 225 -4.44 24.60 -1.43
C GLY A 225 -3.26 23.92 -2.11
N LEU A 226 -2.12 23.83 -1.42
CA LEU A 226 -0.85 23.39 -2.01
C LEU A 226 -0.44 22.01 -1.50
N ILE A 227 0.05 21.20 -2.42
CA ILE A 227 0.81 19.98 -2.18
C ILE A 227 2.28 20.33 -2.35
N ASP A 228 3.05 20.23 -1.27
CA ASP A 228 4.49 20.44 -1.27
C ASP A 228 5.21 19.10 -1.16
N VAL A 229 6.23 18.88 -1.99
CA VAL A 229 7.14 17.74 -1.90
C VAL A 229 8.50 18.23 -1.42
N TYR A 230 9.01 17.60 -0.38
CA TYR A 230 10.31 17.86 0.19
C TYR A 230 11.22 16.66 -0.04
N ALA A 231 12.49 16.91 -0.33
CA ALA A 231 13.51 15.88 -0.38
C ALA A 231 14.90 16.45 -0.08
N GLY A 232 15.79 15.59 0.37
CA GLY A 232 17.18 15.96 0.65
C GLY A 232 17.82 15.10 1.73
N PRO A 233 18.99 15.52 2.23
CA PRO A 233 19.61 14.90 3.40
C PRO A 233 18.66 14.89 4.60
N LEU A 234 18.60 13.78 5.36
CA LEU A 234 17.67 13.55 6.48
C LEU A 234 17.64 14.70 7.50
N GLY A 235 18.81 15.32 7.77
CA GLY A 235 18.91 16.42 8.73
C GLY A 235 18.62 17.81 8.18
N ASN A 236 18.54 17.98 6.85
CA ASN A 236 18.23 19.27 6.23
C ASN A 236 17.60 19.10 4.83
N PRO A 237 16.41 18.51 4.77
CA PRO A 237 15.67 18.41 3.52
C PRO A 237 15.09 19.76 3.07
N ALA A 238 14.84 19.90 1.77
CA ALA A 238 14.33 21.13 1.16
C ALA A 238 13.11 20.85 0.29
N ARG A 239 12.27 21.86 0.06
CA ARG A 239 11.17 21.76 -0.89
C ARG A 239 11.71 21.66 -2.32
N VAL A 240 11.32 20.61 -3.04
CA VAL A 240 11.78 20.33 -4.41
C VAL A 240 10.68 20.47 -5.44
N TYR A 241 9.41 20.42 -5.01
CA TYR A 241 8.26 20.57 -5.90
C TYR A 241 7.06 21.13 -5.12
N GLU A 242 6.21 21.90 -5.81
CA GLU A 242 5.00 22.53 -5.28
C GLU A 242 3.94 22.49 -6.38
N GLN A 243 2.71 22.14 -6.01
CA GLN A 243 1.56 22.20 -6.92
C GLN A 243 0.26 22.51 -6.17
N SER A 244 -0.78 22.90 -6.92
CA SER A 244 -2.12 23.01 -6.36
C SER A 244 -2.76 21.63 -6.21
N ALA A 245 -3.42 21.38 -5.08
CA ALA A 245 -4.29 20.22 -4.85
C ALA A 245 -5.49 20.20 -5.82
N GLU A 246 -5.86 21.35 -6.40
CA GLU A 246 -6.92 21.43 -7.41
C GLU A 246 -6.48 20.91 -8.79
N ASN A 247 -5.17 20.72 -9.00
CA ASN A 247 -4.58 20.32 -10.28
C ASN A 247 -3.91 18.94 -10.14
N CYS A 248 -4.70 17.88 -9.94
CA CYS A 248 -4.15 16.53 -9.94
C CYS A 248 -3.53 16.17 -11.33
N PRO A 249 -2.52 15.28 -11.40
CA PRO A 249 -2.19 14.23 -10.41
C PRO A 249 -1.75 14.78 -9.06
N CYS A 250 -2.35 14.31 -7.97
CA CYS A 250 -2.13 14.81 -6.62
C CYS A 250 -0.92 14.08 -5.99
N PHE A 251 0.28 14.57 -6.35
CA PHE A 251 1.52 13.84 -6.16
C PHE A 251 1.88 13.57 -4.69
N ARG A 252 2.10 12.30 -4.39
CA ARG A 252 2.67 11.77 -3.16
C ARG A 252 4.01 11.11 -3.44
N VAL A 253 4.93 11.17 -2.49
CA VAL A 253 6.18 10.40 -2.57
C VAL A 253 5.84 8.91 -2.51
N PHE A 254 6.21 8.19 -3.56
CA PHE A 254 6.18 6.72 -3.55
C PHE A 254 7.50 6.17 -3.06
N SER A 255 8.62 6.54 -3.71
CA SER A 255 9.94 6.08 -3.27
C SER A 255 11.09 6.93 -3.81
N ILE A 256 12.27 6.83 -3.18
CA ILE A 256 13.54 7.39 -3.64
C ILE A 256 14.26 6.33 -4.48
N VAL A 257 14.64 6.67 -5.72
CA VAL A 257 15.49 5.79 -6.53
C VAL A 257 16.94 5.96 -6.11
N ASP A 258 17.50 4.92 -5.51
CA ASP A 258 18.92 4.88 -5.17
C ASP A 258 19.75 4.83 -6.46
N THR A 259 20.48 5.91 -6.75
CA THR A 259 21.48 5.93 -7.82
C THR A 259 22.82 5.48 -7.25
N LEU A 260 23.47 4.52 -7.92
CA LEU A 260 24.79 3.99 -7.50
C LEU A 260 25.87 5.09 -7.43
N ASP A 261 25.66 6.19 -8.14
CA ASP A 261 26.54 7.35 -8.14
C ASP A 261 26.19 8.27 -6.97
N LYS A 262 26.97 8.17 -5.88
CA LYS A 262 26.89 8.94 -4.62
C LYS A 262 26.91 10.48 -4.77
N HIS A 263 26.92 11.01 -5.99
CA HIS A 263 27.07 12.41 -6.33
C HIS A 263 26.06 12.92 -7.37
N SER A 264 25.19 12.07 -7.95
CA SER A 264 24.11 12.54 -8.81
C SER A 264 22.86 12.82 -7.98
N ASN A 265 22.23 13.95 -8.25
CA ASN A 265 20.95 14.29 -7.65
C ASN A 265 19.95 13.14 -7.87
N GLY A 266 19.23 12.74 -6.81
CA GLY A 266 18.36 11.58 -6.83
C GLY A 266 17.13 11.75 -7.74
N THR A 267 16.51 10.64 -8.13
CA THR A 267 15.18 10.65 -8.75
C THR A 267 14.16 10.30 -7.70
N LEU A 268 13.11 11.12 -7.56
CA LEU A 268 11.95 10.77 -6.75
C LEU A 268 10.90 10.10 -7.63
N LEU A 269 10.33 9.02 -7.13
CA LEU A 269 9.12 8.44 -7.67
C LEU A 269 7.92 9.04 -6.94
N LEU A 270 6.97 9.55 -7.73
CA LEU A 270 5.72 10.12 -7.26
C LEU A 270 4.55 9.26 -7.74
N THR A 271 3.49 9.21 -6.95
CA THR A 271 2.21 8.55 -7.29
C THR A 271 1.06 9.52 -7.06
N ASP A 272 -0.11 9.22 -7.62
CA ASP A 272 -1.34 10.00 -7.46
C ASP A 272 -2.27 9.29 -6.47
N ASP A 273 -2.75 10.02 -5.48
CA ASP A 273 -3.73 9.51 -4.54
C ASP A 273 -5.18 9.66 -5.03
N ARG A 274 -5.38 10.31 -6.19
CA ARG A 274 -6.69 10.63 -6.78
C ARG A 274 -7.60 11.41 -5.83
N GLY A 275 -7.02 12.21 -4.94
CA GLY A 275 -7.73 12.96 -3.90
C GLY A 275 -8.16 12.10 -2.71
N SER A 276 -7.71 10.86 -2.60
CA SER A 276 -7.87 10.06 -1.38
C SER A 276 -6.78 10.43 -0.37
N HIS A 277 -7.17 10.72 0.87
CA HIS A 277 -6.21 10.85 1.97
C HIS A 277 -5.77 9.49 2.54
N GLU A 278 -6.26 8.39 1.96
CA GLU A 278 -5.86 7.04 2.30
C GLU A 278 -4.57 6.67 1.56
N ALA A 279 -3.92 5.56 1.93
CA ALA A 279 -2.64 5.12 1.36
C ALA A 279 -2.72 4.61 -0.10
N VAL A 280 -3.63 5.17 -0.90
CA VAL A 280 -3.93 4.77 -2.27
C VAL A 280 -2.86 5.34 -3.21
N GLN A 281 -2.41 4.53 -4.18
CA GLN A 281 -1.31 4.86 -5.09
C GLN A 281 -1.71 4.50 -6.52
N ASN A 282 -1.94 5.50 -7.37
CA ASN A 282 -2.25 5.32 -8.79
C ASN A 282 -1.21 6.00 -9.66
N GLY A 283 -0.85 5.38 -10.77
CA GLY A 283 0.18 5.88 -11.67
C GLY A 283 1.55 6.02 -11.00
N LEU A 284 2.55 6.30 -11.81
CA LEU A 284 3.93 6.50 -11.35
C LEU A 284 4.61 7.54 -12.21
N TRP A 285 5.28 8.51 -11.59
CA TRP A 285 6.05 9.55 -12.25
C TRP A 285 7.44 9.66 -11.66
N ALA A 286 8.44 10.02 -12.47
CA ALA A 286 9.77 10.37 -12.03
C ALA A 286 9.96 11.90 -11.98
N LEU A 287 10.42 12.40 -10.86
CA LEU A 287 10.92 13.76 -10.69
C LEU A 287 12.45 13.72 -10.54
N ASP A 288 13.15 14.23 -11.55
CA ASP A 288 14.61 14.37 -11.52
C ASP A 288 15.01 15.58 -10.65
N LEU A 289 15.72 15.31 -9.54
CA LEU A 289 16.22 16.36 -8.64
C LEU A 289 17.54 16.99 -9.11
N GLY A 290 17.91 16.76 -10.38
CA GLY A 290 19.06 17.27 -11.12
C GLY A 290 19.46 18.72 -10.86
N THR A 291 20.56 19.15 -11.46
CA THR A 291 20.96 20.56 -11.43
C THR A 291 21.04 21.08 -12.86
N PRO A 292 20.05 21.88 -13.32
CA PRO A 292 18.86 22.35 -12.60
C PRO A 292 17.82 21.24 -12.37
N PRO A 293 16.99 21.34 -11.32
CA PRO A 293 15.96 20.33 -11.05
C PRO A 293 14.89 20.38 -12.15
N SER A 294 14.35 19.21 -12.51
CA SER A 294 13.17 19.17 -13.36
C SER A 294 12.00 19.80 -12.63
N THR A 295 11.24 20.65 -13.33
CA THR A 295 9.99 21.23 -12.79
C THR A 295 8.77 20.38 -13.12
N THR A 296 8.94 19.29 -13.87
CA THR A 296 7.82 18.51 -14.39
C THR A 296 8.10 17.01 -14.21
N PRO A 297 7.30 16.33 -13.38
CA PRO A 297 7.33 14.88 -13.28
C PRO A 297 7.04 14.20 -14.63
N VAL A 298 7.80 13.16 -14.96
CA VAL A 298 7.67 12.38 -16.19
C VAL A 298 6.95 11.08 -15.90
N GLN A 299 5.84 10.83 -16.58
CA GLN A 299 5.03 9.62 -16.37
C GLN A 299 5.79 8.35 -16.77
N ILE A 300 5.69 7.33 -15.92
CA ILE A 300 6.26 5.98 -16.07
C ILE A 300 5.13 4.96 -16.22
N LEU A 301 4.14 5.01 -15.33
CA LEU A 301 2.92 4.21 -15.38
C LEU A 301 1.73 5.15 -15.53
N ASP A 302 0.82 4.78 -16.42
CA ASP A 302 -0.48 5.46 -16.50
C ASP A 302 -1.28 5.19 -15.22
N GLU A 303 -2.18 6.09 -14.86
CA GLU A 303 -3.11 5.88 -13.75
C GLU A 303 -4.45 5.28 -14.21
N ASP A 304 -4.74 5.28 -15.53
CA ASP A 304 -5.94 4.71 -16.13
C ASP A 304 -5.60 3.47 -16.99
N PRO A 305 -6.16 2.27 -16.71
CA PRO A 305 -7.04 1.91 -15.58
C PRO A 305 -6.33 2.04 -14.23
N GLN A 306 -7.07 1.95 -13.11
CA GLN A 306 -6.59 2.02 -11.71
C GLN A 306 -5.38 1.09 -11.45
N GLN A 307 -4.20 1.50 -11.89
CA GLN A 307 -2.95 0.76 -11.80
C GLN A 307 -1.96 1.60 -11.01
N GLY A 308 -1.08 0.94 -10.27
CA GLY A 308 -0.31 1.60 -9.23
C GLY A 308 0.99 0.86 -8.92
N PRO A 309 2.00 1.59 -8.44
CA PRO A 309 3.17 0.97 -7.84
C PRO A 309 2.77 0.34 -6.49
N LEU A 310 3.39 -0.79 -6.13
CA LEU A 310 3.14 -1.47 -4.85
C LEU A 310 4.37 -1.49 -3.95
N LEU A 311 5.54 -1.71 -4.54
CA LEU A 311 6.80 -1.79 -3.82
C LEU A 311 7.97 -1.51 -4.77
N LEU A 312 8.96 -0.74 -4.31
CA LEU A 312 10.26 -0.63 -4.95
C LEU A 312 11.28 -1.46 -4.17
N SER A 313 12.08 -2.23 -4.88
CA SER A 313 13.17 -2.99 -4.29
C SER A 313 14.33 -2.07 -3.91
N PRO A 314 14.84 -2.13 -2.66
CA PRO A 314 15.82 -1.18 -2.15
C PRO A 314 17.17 -1.18 -2.88
N TYR A 315 17.58 -2.29 -3.51
CA TYR A 315 18.92 -2.42 -4.10
C TYR A 315 18.96 -2.67 -5.62
N SER A 316 17.85 -3.08 -6.23
CA SER A 316 17.85 -3.56 -7.63
C SER A 316 16.95 -2.75 -8.59
N ASN A 317 16.32 -1.68 -8.12
CA ASN A 317 15.35 -0.89 -8.91
C ASN A 317 14.23 -1.76 -9.51
N MET A 318 13.94 -2.92 -8.91
CA MET A 318 12.79 -3.72 -9.27
C MET A 318 11.53 -3.05 -8.75
N LEU A 319 10.60 -2.73 -9.64
CA LEU A 319 9.30 -2.20 -9.32
C LEU A 319 8.28 -3.33 -9.36
N LEU A 320 7.62 -3.56 -8.24
CA LEU A 320 6.37 -4.30 -8.18
C LEU A 320 5.22 -3.33 -8.41
N SER A 321 4.32 -3.67 -9.33
CA SER A 321 3.13 -2.87 -9.66
C SER A 321 1.91 -3.76 -9.84
N SER A 322 0.73 -3.17 -9.62
CA SER A 322 -0.54 -3.74 -10.03
C SER A 322 -0.98 -3.09 -11.35
N THR A 323 -1.55 -3.87 -12.26
CA THR A 323 -2.27 -3.34 -13.44
C THR A 323 -3.70 -2.96 -13.10
N ASN A 324 -4.21 -3.39 -11.94
CA ASN A 324 -5.56 -3.10 -11.50
C ASN A 324 -5.70 -3.23 -9.98
N GLU A 325 -6.24 -2.20 -9.37
CA GLU A 325 -6.63 -2.17 -7.97
C GLU A 325 -8.14 -1.99 -7.85
N GLY A 326 -8.70 -2.40 -6.71
CA GLY A 326 -10.13 -2.25 -6.48
C GLY A 326 -10.51 -2.33 -5.02
N GLU A 327 -11.77 -1.96 -4.77
CA GLU A 327 -12.37 -2.02 -3.44
C GLU A 327 -12.83 -3.44 -3.09
N VAL A 328 -12.65 -3.80 -1.82
CA VAL A 328 -13.14 -5.07 -1.26
C VAL A 328 -14.33 -4.76 -0.34
N PRO A 329 -15.37 -5.62 -0.29
CA PRO A 329 -16.44 -5.46 0.69
C PRO A 329 -15.92 -5.33 2.13
N PHE A 330 -16.48 -4.36 2.85
CA PHE A 330 -16.12 -4.10 4.24
C PHE A 330 -16.66 -5.23 5.15
N PRO A 331 -15.81 -5.89 5.95
CA PRO A 331 -16.29 -6.86 6.93
C PRO A 331 -17.22 -6.21 7.96
N THR A 332 -18.37 -6.83 8.25
CA THR A 332 -19.39 -6.23 9.14
C THR A 332 -19.24 -6.61 10.61
N ASP A 333 -18.23 -7.40 10.95
CA ASP A 333 -17.98 -7.95 12.28
C ASP A 333 -16.82 -7.27 13.02
N ASN A 334 -16.26 -6.19 12.44
CA ASN A 334 -15.07 -5.48 12.93
C ASN A 334 -13.81 -6.35 13.00
N SER A 335 -13.72 -7.40 12.19
CA SER A 335 -12.51 -8.21 12.04
C SER A 335 -11.35 -7.45 11.39
N VAL A 336 -11.66 -6.46 10.56
CA VAL A 336 -10.71 -5.56 9.91
C VAL A 336 -10.96 -4.12 10.37
N PRO A 337 -9.94 -3.36 10.79
CA PRO A 337 -10.08 -1.93 11.09
C PRO A 337 -10.66 -1.15 9.90
N GLN A 338 -11.45 -0.12 10.17
CA GLN A 338 -12.21 0.60 9.14
C GLN A 338 -11.32 1.23 8.06
N ASP A 339 -10.21 1.82 8.48
CA ASP A 339 -9.20 2.45 7.62
C ASP A 339 -8.42 1.43 6.79
N ILE A 340 -8.23 0.20 7.29
CA ILE A 340 -7.67 -0.91 6.51
C ILE A 340 -8.72 -1.46 5.52
N ALA A 341 -9.98 -1.52 5.93
CA ALA A 341 -11.07 -1.99 5.08
C ALA A 341 -11.37 -1.03 3.91
N ALA A 342 -11.07 0.27 4.07
CA ALA A 342 -11.29 1.29 3.05
C ALA A 342 -10.26 1.32 1.92
N LEU A 343 -9.09 0.71 2.12
CA LEU A 343 -8.03 0.67 1.11
C LEU A 343 -8.49 -0.01 -0.20
N THR A 344 -7.86 0.40 -1.30
CA THR A 344 -7.82 -0.39 -2.52
C THR A 344 -6.80 -1.52 -2.37
N TYR A 345 -7.08 -2.63 -3.05
CA TYR A 345 -6.20 -3.79 -3.06
C TYR A 345 -5.87 -4.19 -4.49
N ALA A 346 -4.62 -4.58 -4.71
CA ALA A 346 -4.17 -5.07 -5.99
C ALA A 346 -4.88 -6.38 -6.36
N ASN A 347 -5.37 -6.47 -7.59
CA ASN A 347 -5.92 -7.68 -8.18
C ASN A 347 -4.96 -8.31 -9.19
N SER A 348 -3.77 -7.74 -9.37
CA SER A 348 -2.72 -8.33 -10.18
C SER A 348 -1.34 -7.97 -9.62
N LEU A 349 -0.33 -8.72 -10.04
CA LEU A 349 1.06 -8.45 -9.69
C LEU A 349 1.93 -8.59 -10.93
N SER A 350 2.67 -7.53 -11.24
CA SER A 350 3.73 -7.54 -12.23
C SER A 350 5.01 -6.98 -11.63
N VAL A 351 6.15 -7.53 -12.03
CA VAL A 351 7.47 -7.02 -11.62
C VAL A 351 8.26 -6.63 -12.86
N GLY A 352 8.88 -5.46 -12.83
CA GLY A 352 9.76 -4.97 -13.88
C GLY A 352 10.97 -4.25 -13.29
N THR A 353 11.94 -3.88 -14.13
CA THR A 353 13.10 -3.10 -13.69
C THR A 353 12.98 -1.67 -14.18
N LEU A 354 13.14 -0.70 -13.28
CA LEU A 354 13.26 0.71 -13.60
C LEU A 354 14.67 1.01 -14.12
N GLY A 355 14.74 1.67 -15.27
CA GLY A 355 16.01 2.11 -15.85
C GLY A 355 15.84 3.02 -17.06
N GLY A 356 16.96 3.52 -17.59
CA GLY A 356 16.98 4.43 -18.73
C GLY A 356 16.92 5.92 -18.36
N HIS A 357 17.01 6.77 -19.38
CA HIS A 357 16.86 8.23 -19.29
C HIS A 357 16.05 8.70 -20.52
N PRO A 358 14.75 9.02 -20.40
CA PRO A 358 13.97 9.06 -19.16
C PRO A 358 13.78 7.69 -18.51
N LEU A 359 13.51 7.68 -17.21
CA LEU A 359 13.26 6.47 -16.44
C LEU A 359 12.00 5.78 -16.97
N ALA A 360 12.07 4.46 -17.20
CA ALA A 360 10.95 3.66 -17.67
C ALA A 360 11.00 2.25 -17.07
N VAL A 361 9.85 1.57 -17.03
CA VAL A 361 9.77 0.14 -16.68
C VAL A 361 10.19 -0.69 -17.89
N SER A 362 11.09 -1.64 -17.66
CA SER A 362 11.57 -2.59 -18.67
C SER A 362 11.47 -4.03 -18.15
N GLY A 363 11.34 -5.00 -19.07
CA GLY A 363 11.40 -6.42 -18.72
C GLY A 363 10.26 -6.93 -17.83
N SER A 364 9.07 -6.31 -17.90
CA SER A 364 7.93 -6.68 -17.05
C SER A 364 7.54 -8.15 -17.18
N GLN A 365 7.34 -8.82 -16.04
CA GLN A 365 6.90 -10.20 -15.90
C GLN A 365 5.66 -10.24 -14.99
N VAL A 366 4.64 -10.99 -15.40
CA VAL A 366 3.40 -11.16 -14.63
C VAL A 366 3.60 -12.28 -13.60
N ILE A 367 3.37 -11.96 -12.32
CA ILE A 367 3.37 -12.90 -11.19
C ILE A 367 1.95 -13.44 -10.97
N LEU A 368 0.98 -12.52 -10.93
CA LEU A 368 -0.44 -12.82 -10.70
C LEU A 368 -1.26 -12.09 -11.77
N PRO A 369 -1.94 -12.80 -12.69
CA PRO A 369 -2.70 -12.16 -13.74
C PRO A 369 -3.96 -11.51 -13.21
N GLU A 370 -4.30 -10.36 -13.78
CA GLU A 370 -5.52 -9.62 -13.48
C GLU A 370 -6.80 -10.42 -13.76
N GLN A 371 -7.81 -10.22 -12.92
CA GLN A 371 -9.15 -10.73 -13.07
C GLN A 371 -10.14 -9.61 -13.36
N HIS A 372 -10.99 -9.83 -14.37
CA HIS A 372 -12.06 -8.88 -14.71
C HIS A 372 -13.41 -9.55 -14.74
N ASN A 373 -14.45 -8.76 -14.43
CA ASN A 373 -15.85 -9.09 -14.68
C ASN A 373 -16.27 -10.47 -14.15
N LEU A 374 -15.74 -10.90 -13.01
CA LEU A 374 -16.20 -12.14 -12.39
C LEU A 374 -17.60 -11.91 -11.82
N ARG A 375 -18.44 -12.94 -11.90
CA ARG A 375 -19.84 -12.82 -11.49
C ARG A 375 -20.03 -12.59 -10.00
N THR A 376 -19.05 -13.00 -9.20
CA THR A 376 -19.15 -12.96 -7.75
C THR A 376 -17.85 -12.50 -7.13
N ILE A 377 -17.98 -11.68 -6.09
CA ILE A 377 -16.83 -11.07 -5.41
C ILE A 377 -15.92 -12.10 -4.73
N ALA A 378 -16.47 -13.25 -4.32
CA ALA A 378 -15.69 -14.33 -3.70
C ALA A 378 -14.75 -15.06 -4.67
N ASN A 379 -14.95 -14.89 -5.97
CA ASN A 379 -14.02 -15.43 -6.97
C ASN A 379 -12.85 -14.49 -7.27
N TYR A 380 -12.93 -13.22 -6.82
CA TYR A 380 -11.81 -12.30 -6.92
C TYR A 380 -10.76 -12.65 -5.87
N HIS A 381 -9.50 -12.61 -6.29
CA HIS A 381 -8.37 -12.52 -5.38
C HIS A 381 -7.92 -11.08 -5.23
N TRP A 382 -7.34 -10.79 -4.09
CA TRP A 382 -6.80 -9.49 -3.75
C TRP A 382 -5.46 -9.71 -3.07
N VAL A 383 -4.52 -8.79 -3.28
CA VAL A 383 -3.19 -8.87 -2.70
C VAL A 383 -3.03 -7.80 -1.63
N THR A 384 -2.45 -8.19 -0.50
CA THR A 384 -2.02 -7.27 0.54
C THR A 384 -0.58 -7.53 0.97
N THR A 385 0.08 -6.46 1.42
CA THR A 385 1.42 -6.46 2.03
C THR A 385 2.48 -7.27 1.27
N PRO A 386 2.72 -7.03 -0.04
CA PRO A 386 3.82 -7.69 -0.74
C PRO A 386 5.18 -7.23 -0.20
N LEU A 387 6.16 -8.13 -0.15
CA LEU A 387 7.51 -7.87 0.37
C LEU A 387 8.57 -8.66 -0.40
N PHE A 388 9.62 -7.97 -0.87
CA PHE A 388 10.83 -8.64 -1.33
C PHE A 388 11.57 -9.29 -0.15
N SER A 389 12.21 -10.42 -0.37
CA SER A 389 13.16 -11.00 0.58
C SER A 389 14.36 -10.06 0.77
N PRO A 390 15.09 -10.13 1.89
CA PRO A 390 16.25 -9.25 2.13
C PRO A 390 17.36 -9.37 1.09
N ASP A 391 17.44 -10.53 0.41
CA ASP A 391 18.36 -10.78 -0.69
C ASP A 391 17.78 -10.46 -2.07
N GLU A 392 16.52 -10.00 -2.14
CA GLU A 392 15.76 -9.64 -3.34
C GLU A 392 15.55 -10.77 -4.37
N HIS A 393 15.82 -12.03 -4.00
CA HIS A 393 15.62 -13.18 -4.89
C HIS A 393 14.24 -13.80 -4.77
N SER A 394 13.37 -13.27 -3.92
CA SER A 394 12.02 -13.75 -3.73
C SER A 394 11.08 -12.60 -3.42
N LEU A 395 9.81 -12.78 -3.76
CA LEU A 395 8.70 -11.95 -3.32
C LEU A 395 7.74 -12.83 -2.52
N VAL A 396 7.33 -12.35 -1.36
CA VAL A 396 6.27 -12.94 -0.54
C VAL A 396 5.08 -12.00 -0.53
N TYR A 397 3.87 -12.52 -0.67
CA TYR A 397 2.65 -11.71 -0.65
C TYR A 397 1.48 -12.51 -0.09
N VAL A 398 0.48 -11.80 0.42
CA VAL A 398 -0.76 -12.39 0.91
C VAL A 398 -1.81 -12.22 -0.15
N GLU A 399 -2.35 -13.33 -0.63
CA GLU A 399 -3.55 -13.35 -1.45
C GLU A 399 -4.75 -13.60 -0.53
N PHE A 400 -5.85 -12.88 -0.72
CA PHE A 400 -7.09 -13.13 -0.01
C PHE A 400 -8.32 -12.99 -0.91
N SER A 401 -9.39 -13.69 -0.55
CA SER A 401 -10.73 -13.48 -1.10
C SER A 401 -11.70 -13.08 0.00
N SER A 402 -12.89 -12.59 -0.37
CA SER A 402 -13.96 -12.23 0.57
C SER A 402 -15.21 -13.06 0.30
N ASP A 403 -15.90 -13.52 1.34
CA ASP A 403 -17.21 -14.16 1.19
C ASP A 403 -18.20 -13.26 0.41
N GLU A 404 -19.20 -13.87 -0.25
CA GLU A 404 -20.23 -13.12 -1.00
C GLU A 404 -21.28 -12.46 -0.10
N GLN A 405 -21.34 -12.86 1.16
CA GLN A 405 -22.37 -12.46 2.11
C GLN A 405 -21.74 -11.99 3.42
N ALA A 406 -22.43 -11.08 4.10
CA ALA A 406 -22.07 -10.67 5.44
C ALA A 406 -21.87 -11.90 6.36
N PRO A 407 -20.80 -11.95 7.16
CA PRO A 407 -19.96 -10.81 7.54
C PRO A 407 -18.82 -10.44 6.57
N TYR A 408 -18.78 -11.02 5.36
CA TYR A 408 -17.72 -10.78 4.35
C TYR A 408 -16.34 -11.18 4.88
N ASN A 409 -16.25 -12.40 5.45
CA ASN A 409 -15.00 -12.90 5.99
C ASN A 409 -13.94 -12.96 4.89
N ARG A 410 -12.71 -12.59 5.24
CA ARG A 410 -11.56 -12.75 4.37
C ARG A 410 -10.93 -14.12 4.58
N HIS A 411 -10.53 -14.76 3.49
CA HIS A 411 -9.80 -16.03 3.49
C HIS A 411 -8.43 -15.78 2.89
N SER A 412 -7.37 -15.96 3.67
CA SER A 412 -6.03 -15.53 3.28
C SER A 412 -5.08 -16.72 3.06
N ALA A 413 -4.16 -16.56 2.11
CA ALA A 413 -3.11 -17.49 1.79
C ALA A 413 -1.79 -16.74 1.53
N LEU A 414 -0.70 -17.32 2.01
CA LEU A 414 0.65 -16.79 1.84
C LEU A 414 1.32 -17.46 0.65
N TYR A 415 1.78 -16.65 -0.30
CA TYR A 415 2.49 -17.12 -1.48
C TYR A 415 3.92 -16.59 -1.51
N MET A 416 4.81 -17.36 -2.13
CA MET A 416 6.15 -16.93 -2.48
C MET A 416 6.44 -17.21 -3.94
N VAL A 417 7.11 -16.27 -4.60
CA VAL A 417 7.64 -16.43 -5.94
C VAL A 417 9.14 -16.15 -5.96
N GLN A 418 9.88 -16.94 -6.73
CA GLN A 418 11.31 -16.73 -6.96
C GLN A 418 11.50 -15.69 -8.06
N ILE A 419 12.42 -14.75 -7.86
CA ILE A 419 12.75 -13.69 -8.81
C ILE A 419 14.25 -13.79 -9.10
N GLY A 420 14.61 -13.72 -10.37
CA GLY A 420 16.01 -13.75 -10.78
C GLY A 420 16.27 -12.92 -12.02
N GLY A 421 17.55 -12.63 -12.26
CA GLY A 421 17.98 -11.75 -13.35
C GLY A 421 17.63 -10.29 -13.11
N SER A 422 17.81 -9.46 -14.14
CA SER A 422 17.59 -8.01 -14.07
C SER A 422 17.33 -7.44 -15.47
N GLY A 423 16.61 -6.32 -15.56
CA GLY A 423 16.31 -5.65 -16.83
C GLY A 423 15.61 -6.60 -17.81
N SER A 424 16.12 -6.69 -19.04
CA SER A 424 15.58 -7.60 -20.07
C SER A 424 15.76 -9.10 -19.77
N HIS A 425 16.53 -9.47 -18.74
CA HIS A 425 16.75 -10.86 -18.33
C HIS A 425 16.01 -11.21 -17.03
N LEU A 426 15.14 -10.32 -16.54
CA LEU A 426 14.28 -10.59 -15.41
C LEU A 426 13.40 -11.81 -15.71
N HIS A 427 13.36 -12.75 -14.77
CA HIS A 427 12.51 -13.92 -14.83
C HIS A 427 11.86 -14.18 -13.48
N VAL A 428 10.63 -14.68 -13.55
CA VAL A 428 9.77 -14.92 -12.40
C VAL A 428 9.39 -16.40 -12.41
N GLY A 429 9.57 -17.05 -11.27
CA GLY A 429 9.16 -18.43 -11.06
C GLY A 429 7.64 -18.57 -10.93
N THR A 430 7.15 -19.79 -10.79
CA THR A 430 5.73 -20.00 -10.45
C THR A 430 5.50 -19.68 -8.97
N PRO A 431 4.45 -18.91 -8.61
CA PRO A 431 4.05 -18.73 -7.23
C PRO A 431 3.81 -20.07 -6.52
N LYS A 432 4.29 -20.19 -5.29
CA LYS A 432 4.15 -21.37 -4.43
C LYS A 432 3.38 -20.99 -3.19
N LEU A 433 2.32 -21.76 -2.90
CA LEU A 433 1.59 -21.66 -1.64
C LEU A 433 2.50 -22.08 -0.48
N LEU A 434 2.75 -21.17 0.45
CA LEU A 434 3.50 -21.44 1.68
C LEU A 434 2.59 -21.85 2.81
N ALA A 435 1.45 -21.18 2.96
CA ALA A 435 0.50 -21.44 4.04
C ALA A 435 -0.89 -20.88 3.73
N THR A 436 -1.91 -21.43 4.39
CA THR A 436 -3.24 -20.83 4.48
C THR A 436 -3.47 -20.30 5.88
N SER A 437 -4.36 -19.32 6.02
CA SER A 437 -4.67 -18.69 7.30
C SER A 437 -6.17 -18.73 7.60
N THR A 438 -6.50 -18.96 8.86
CA THR A 438 -7.87 -18.75 9.38
C THR A 438 -8.07 -17.35 9.95
N ALA A 439 -7.04 -16.50 9.93
CA ALA A 439 -7.15 -15.13 10.39
C ALA A 439 -8.01 -14.32 9.41
N LEU A 440 -8.95 -13.54 9.95
CA LEU A 440 -9.83 -12.67 9.18
C LEU A 440 -9.11 -11.40 8.70
N LEU A 441 -8.01 -11.04 9.37
CA LEU A 441 -7.03 -10.08 8.86
C LEU A 441 -5.63 -10.68 8.98
N PHE A 442 -4.92 -10.73 7.86
CA PHE A 442 -3.56 -11.25 7.77
C PHE A 442 -2.68 -10.26 7.00
N GLU A 443 -1.66 -9.73 7.66
CA GLU A 443 -0.74 -8.73 7.09
C GLU A 443 0.71 -9.11 7.39
N LEU A 444 1.57 -9.00 6.38
CA LEU A 444 3.00 -9.23 6.55
C LEU A 444 3.66 -8.05 7.26
N GLY A 445 4.62 -8.38 8.11
CA GLY A 445 5.53 -7.46 8.77
C GLY A 445 6.93 -7.50 8.15
N GLY A 446 7.94 -7.09 8.89
CA GLY A 446 9.33 -7.14 8.42
C GLY A 446 9.95 -8.55 8.44
N TRP A 447 11.01 -8.74 7.66
CA TRP A 447 11.89 -9.90 7.74
C TRP A 447 12.79 -9.83 8.97
N PHE A 448 12.76 -10.88 9.78
CA PHE A 448 13.72 -11.05 10.87
C PHE A 448 15.11 -11.42 10.31
N ASN A 449 15.12 -12.30 9.32
CA ASN A 449 16.30 -12.71 8.56
C ASN A 449 15.83 -13.24 7.20
N ASN A 450 16.70 -13.91 6.43
CA ASN A 450 16.37 -14.38 5.07
C ASN A 450 15.31 -15.51 5.00
N HIS A 451 14.85 -16.06 6.12
CA HIS A 451 13.88 -17.15 6.16
C HIS A 451 12.82 -17.02 7.25
N VAL A 452 12.88 -16.00 8.10
CA VAL A 452 11.89 -15.76 9.14
C VAL A 452 11.20 -14.43 8.87
N LEU A 453 9.90 -14.49 8.64
CA LEU A 453 9.05 -13.34 8.35
C LEU A 453 8.09 -13.12 9.52
N THR A 454 7.88 -11.86 9.91
CA THR A 454 6.85 -11.52 10.90
C THR A 454 5.52 -11.24 10.23
N PHE A 455 4.42 -11.47 10.94
CA PHE A 455 3.09 -11.15 10.44
C PHE A 455 2.11 -10.87 11.57
N TYR A 456 1.05 -10.15 11.26
CA TYR A 456 -0.13 -9.99 12.09
C TYR A 456 -1.21 -11.00 11.66
N GLY A 457 -1.86 -11.62 12.65
CA GLY A 457 -3.06 -12.43 12.45
C GLY A 457 -3.96 -12.35 13.68
N ASP A 458 -5.18 -11.84 13.51
CA ASP A 458 -6.23 -11.77 14.54
C ASP A 458 -5.72 -11.35 15.94
N ARG A 459 -5.27 -10.09 16.05
CA ARG A 459 -4.83 -9.44 17.31
C ARG A 459 -3.53 -9.99 17.89
N THR A 460 -2.78 -10.79 17.13
CA THR A 460 -1.52 -11.38 17.56
C THR A 460 -0.44 -11.17 16.49
N LEU A 461 0.78 -10.86 16.93
CA LEU A 461 1.96 -10.84 16.07
C LEU A 461 2.70 -12.16 16.19
N TYR A 462 3.17 -12.67 15.06
CA TYR A 462 3.85 -13.95 14.94
C TYR A 462 5.13 -13.81 14.12
N ALA A 463 5.99 -14.82 14.22
CA ALA A 463 7.09 -15.07 13.28
C ALA A 463 6.89 -16.44 12.63
N LEU A 464 7.10 -16.53 11.32
CA LEU A 464 7.04 -17.74 10.52
C LEU A 464 8.41 -17.99 9.88
N ASP A 465 8.97 -19.17 10.11
CA ASP A 465 10.05 -19.68 9.28
C ASP A 465 9.46 -20.27 8.00
N ILE A 466 9.69 -19.59 6.87
CA ILE A 466 9.15 -19.97 5.56
C ILE A 466 9.79 -21.24 4.98
N GLN A 467 10.90 -21.72 5.53
CA GLN A 467 11.55 -22.96 5.07
C GLN A 467 10.98 -24.19 5.78
N THR A 468 10.77 -24.09 7.08
CA THR A 468 10.30 -25.21 7.92
C THR A 468 8.79 -25.18 8.16
N GLY A 469 8.16 -24.02 7.98
CA GLY A 469 6.79 -23.74 8.37
C GLY A 469 6.62 -23.49 9.87
N ALA A 470 7.70 -23.51 10.66
CA ALA A 470 7.64 -23.33 12.11
C ALA A 470 7.19 -21.92 12.50
N VAL A 471 6.42 -21.79 13.59
CA VAL A 471 5.82 -20.51 14.02
C VAL A 471 6.06 -20.21 15.48
N ALA A 472 6.30 -18.94 15.78
CA ALA A 472 6.37 -18.39 17.13
C ALA A 472 5.32 -17.29 17.32
N THR A 473 4.68 -17.25 18.49
CA THR A 473 3.91 -16.09 18.93
C THR A 473 4.86 -15.05 19.53
N ILE A 474 4.76 -13.81 19.07
CA ILE A 474 5.58 -12.68 19.56
C ILE A 474 4.81 -11.93 20.65
N VAL A 475 3.61 -11.43 20.32
CA VAL A 475 2.79 -10.65 21.25
C VAL A 475 1.30 -10.79 20.94
N GLN A 476 0.49 -10.90 21.99
CA GLN A 476 -0.98 -10.80 21.91
C GLN A 476 -1.38 -9.34 22.14
N ALA A 477 -1.60 -8.59 21.06
CA ALA A 477 -1.92 -7.17 21.11
C ALA A 477 -3.35 -6.90 21.63
N ASN A 478 -4.27 -7.85 21.51
CA ASN A 478 -5.71 -7.73 21.83
C ASN A 478 -6.50 -6.72 20.98
N THR A 479 -5.83 -5.81 20.27
CA THR A 479 -6.36 -4.92 19.23
C THR A 479 -5.58 -5.14 17.92
N TYR A 480 -5.94 -4.39 16.88
CA TYR A 480 -5.12 -4.33 15.68
C TYR A 480 -3.70 -3.87 16.01
N ALA A 481 -2.73 -4.55 15.43
CA ALA A 481 -1.32 -4.20 15.52
C ALA A 481 -0.64 -4.44 14.18
N ARG A 482 0.34 -3.60 13.85
CA ARG A 482 1.16 -3.74 12.64
C ARG A 482 2.63 -3.77 13.04
N VAL A 483 3.37 -4.73 12.51
CA VAL A 483 4.84 -4.73 12.64
C VAL A 483 5.39 -3.58 11.82
N VAL A 484 6.18 -2.72 12.47
CA VAL A 484 6.85 -1.58 11.84
C VAL A 484 8.24 -2.00 11.37
N ALA A 485 9.03 -2.62 12.26
CA ALA A 485 10.40 -2.99 11.98
C ALA A 485 10.93 -4.04 12.97
N ILE A 486 12.10 -4.58 12.64
CA ILE A 486 12.87 -5.48 13.50
C ILE A 486 14.24 -4.86 13.75
N ALA A 487 14.66 -4.83 15.01
CA ALA A 487 15.93 -4.25 15.43
C ALA A 487 16.80 -5.27 16.17
N GLY A 488 18.10 -5.26 15.92
CA GLY A 488 19.08 -6.04 16.69
C GLY A 488 19.59 -5.28 17.93
N ALA A 489 20.01 -6.01 18.94
CA ALA A 489 20.71 -5.49 20.12
C ALA A 489 22.19 -5.26 19.77
N GLY A 490 22.55 -4.00 19.51
CA GLY A 490 23.90 -3.61 19.11
C GLY A 490 23.85 -2.53 18.04
N ARG A 491 24.94 -1.77 17.84
CA ARG A 491 25.02 -0.86 16.68
C ARG A 491 24.94 -1.72 15.41
N ILE A 492 23.92 -1.46 14.59
CA ILE A 492 23.77 -1.99 13.24
C ILE A 492 24.99 -1.61 12.40
#